data_AF-A0A7K9DNH1-F1
#
_entry.id   AF-A0A7K9DNH1-F1
#
_cell.length_a   1.000
_cell.length_b   1.000
_cell.length_c   1.000
_cell.angle_alpha   90.00
_cell.angle_beta   90.00
_cell.angle_gamma   90.00
#
_symmetry.space_group_name_H-M   'P 1'
#
loop_
_entity.id
_entity.type
_entity.pdbx_description
1 polymer ?
#
loop_
_entity_poly.entity_id
_entity_poly.type
_entity_poly.pdbx_seq_one_letter_code
_entity_poly.pdbx_strand_id
1 'polypeptide(L)'
;GCGNSALSHDLHELGYTDVTSIDFSPACIAAMRARYAHCPGLRWAVMDIRALAFPDATFDLVLEKGTLDVLMVEETDPWNVSPQATASMHRVLAEVWVGGGRGWTPCLFWGGGRGKEFWGAGRGCVWGGTFHYFLYIMRKGQPLDAPDLALGRRLHQPPPPLVPLAPAALDDDEDYLFAIQL
;
A
#
# COMPACT_ATOMS: atom_id res chain seq x y z
N GLY A 1 8.78 0.42 -4.92
CA GLY A 1 9.40 -0.91 -5.13
C GLY A 1 8.78 -1.55 -6.34
N CYS A 2 9.32 -1.31 -7.52
CA CYS A 2 8.77 -1.87 -8.75
C CYS A 2 8.98 -3.39 -8.85
N GLY A 3 9.96 -3.95 -8.13
CA GLY A 3 10.36 -5.33 -8.29
C GLY A 3 10.61 -5.69 -9.76
N ASN A 4 10.30 -6.93 -10.11
CA ASN A 4 10.32 -7.43 -11.47
C ASN A 4 8.93 -7.39 -12.17
N SER A 5 8.00 -6.59 -11.64
CA SER A 5 6.63 -6.48 -12.12
C SER A 5 6.59 -5.88 -13.53
N ALA A 6 5.75 -6.43 -14.41
CA ALA A 6 5.54 -5.89 -15.76
C ALA A 6 4.75 -4.56 -15.77
N LEU A 7 4.15 -4.16 -14.65
CA LEU A 7 3.27 -2.98 -14.54
C LEU A 7 3.80 -1.72 -15.25
N SER A 8 5.07 -1.36 -15.10
CA SER A 8 5.63 -0.17 -15.75
C SER A 8 5.63 -0.29 -17.27
N HIS A 9 5.90 -1.49 -17.79
CA HIS A 9 5.80 -1.80 -19.22
C HIS A 9 4.33 -1.83 -19.68
N ASP A 10 3.44 -2.42 -18.90
CA ASP A 10 2.01 -2.48 -19.26
C ASP A 10 1.41 -1.06 -19.36
N LEU A 11 1.84 -0.14 -18.49
CA LEU A 11 1.51 1.29 -18.59
C LEU A 11 2.07 1.93 -19.86
N HIS A 12 3.31 1.59 -20.23
CA HIS A 12 3.91 2.06 -21.48
C HIS A 12 3.12 1.60 -22.71
N GLU A 13 2.70 0.34 -22.75
CA GLU A 13 1.87 -0.21 -23.85
C GLU A 13 0.48 0.45 -23.93
N LEU A 14 -0.02 0.97 -22.81
CA LEU A 14 -1.25 1.77 -22.74
C LEU A 14 -1.03 3.24 -23.13
N GLY A 15 0.19 3.65 -23.48
CA GLY A 15 0.55 5.00 -23.92
C GLY A 15 1.14 5.90 -22.83
N TYR A 16 1.29 5.41 -21.60
CA TYR A 16 1.95 6.16 -20.51
C TYR A 16 3.46 5.97 -20.60
N THR A 17 4.13 6.86 -21.35
CA THR A 17 5.55 6.71 -21.69
C THR A 17 6.51 7.45 -20.75
N ASP A 18 6.02 8.36 -19.89
CA ASP A 18 6.83 8.97 -18.82
C ASP A 18 6.62 8.22 -17.50
N VAL A 19 7.33 7.11 -17.33
CA VAL A 19 7.22 6.28 -16.13
C VAL A 19 8.59 6.10 -15.49
N THR A 20 8.73 6.54 -14.25
CA THR A 20 9.92 6.31 -13.43
C THR A 20 9.61 5.26 -12.37
N SER A 21 10.37 4.18 -12.37
CA SER A 21 10.24 3.04 -11.47
C SER A 21 11.44 2.93 -10.55
N ILE A 22 11.19 2.74 -9.25
CA ILE A 22 12.26 2.61 -8.25
C ILE A 22 12.15 1.34 -7.42
N ASP A 23 13.30 0.84 -7.02
CA ASP A 23 13.44 -0.28 -6.09
C ASP A 23 14.73 -0.15 -5.29
N PHE A 24 14.75 -0.66 -4.06
CA PHE A 24 15.94 -0.61 -3.22
C PHE A 24 17.02 -1.61 -3.69
N SER A 25 16.62 -2.65 -4.46
CA SER A 25 17.51 -3.68 -4.97
C SER A 25 18.25 -3.26 -6.25
N PRO A 26 19.59 -3.10 -6.22
CA PRO A 26 20.36 -2.77 -7.42
C PRO A 26 20.28 -3.83 -8.50
N ALA A 27 20.26 -5.11 -8.10
CA ALA A 27 20.13 -6.24 -9.03
C ALA A 27 18.79 -6.22 -9.77
N CYS A 28 17.70 -5.91 -9.05
CA CYS A 28 16.38 -5.79 -9.63
C CYS A 28 16.33 -4.66 -10.67
N ILE A 29 16.83 -3.48 -10.32
CA ILE A 29 16.86 -2.33 -11.25
C ILE A 29 17.75 -2.61 -12.46
N ALA A 30 18.90 -3.25 -12.29
CA ALA A 30 19.75 -3.63 -13.43
C ALA A 30 19.03 -4.59 -14.39
N ALA A 31 18.35 -5.60 -13.84
CA ALA A 31 17.56 -6.55 -14.63
C ALA A 31 16.42 -5.87 -15.39
N MET A 32 15.67 -4.97 -14.75
CA MET A 32 14.54 -4.27 -15.38
C MET A 32 15.00 -3.29 -16.46
N ARG A 33 16.10 -2.56 -16.23
CA ARG A 33 16.73 -1.71 -17.25
C ARG A 33 17.11 -2.51 -18.48
N ALA A 34 17.76 -3.66 -18.31
CA ALA A 34 18.16 -4.52 -19.43
C ALA A 34 16.94 -5.08 -20.17
N ARG A 35 15.95 -5.58 -19.43
CA ARG A 35 14.74 -6.18 -19.99
C ARG A 35 13.95 -5.20 -20.86
N TYR A 36 13.84 -3.95 -20.43
CA TYR A 36 13.02 -2.93 -21.08
C TYR A 36 13.83 -1.82 -21.75
N ALA A 37 15.10 -2.09 -22.10
CA ALA A 37 15.97 -1.13 -22.78
C ALA A 37 15.43 -0.64 -24.13
N HIS A 38 14.49 -1.39 -24.73
CA HIS A 38 13.83 -1.08 -25.98
C HIS A 38 12.58 -0.19 -25.83
N CYS A 39 12.15 0.09 -24.59
CA CYS A 39 10.95 0.91 -24.30
C CYS A 39 11.39 2.33 -23.93
N PRO A 40 11.40 3.30 -24.86
CA PRO A 40 11.78 4.67 -24.55
C PRO A 40 10.86 5.29 -23.50
N GLY A 41 11.42 6.15 -22.65
CA GLY A 41 10.65 6.85 -21.61
C GLY A 41 10.50 6.08 -20.29
N LEU A 42 10.67 4.75 -20.29
CA LEU A 42 10.79 3.98 -19.06
C LEU A 42 12.12 4.25 -18.36
N ARG A 43 12.05 4.83 -17.17
CA ARG A 43 13.19 5.14 -16.30
C ARG A 43 13.19 4.22 -15.09
N TRP A 44 14.39 3.80 -14.70
CA TRP A 44 14.58 2.89 -13.57
C TRP A 44 15.67 3.45 -12.67
N ALA A 45 15.48 3.47 -11.35
CA ALA A 45 16.50 3.95 -10.41
C ALA A 45 16.54 3.12 -9.12
N VAL A 46 17.75 2.92 -8.60
CA VAL A 46 17.93 2.32 -7.27
C VAL A 46 17.62 3.39 -6.23
N MET A 47 16.61 3.16 -5.40
CA MET A 47 16.18 4.13 -4.40
C MET A 47 15.38 3.47 -3.28
N ASP A 48 15.60 3.92 -2.06
CA ASP A 48 14.77 3.57 -0.91
C ASP A 48 13.52 4.47 -0.90
N ILE A 49 12.34 3.86 -0.84
CA ILE A 49 11.06 4.59 -0.79
C ILE A 49 10.90 5.46 0.45
N ARG A 50 11.70 5.22 1.50
CA ARG A 50 11.72 6.01 2.75
C ARG A 50 12.56 7.28 2.65
N ALA A 51 13.22 7.50 1.52
CA ALA A 51 14.06 8.67 1.24
C ALA A 51 14.11 8.90 -0.27
N LEU A 52 13.09 9.57 -0.80
CA LEU A 52 12.97 9.82 -2.24
C LEU A 52 13.87 11.00 -2.64
N ALA A 53 14.82 10.74 -3.54
CA ALA A 53 15.75 11.75 -4.04
C ALA A 53 15.21 12.49 -5.27
N PHE A 54 13.93 12.88 -5.24
CA PHE A 54 13.28 13.65 -6.29
C PHE A 54 12.87 15.02 -5.75
N PRO A 55 12.93 16.09 -6.59
CA PRO A 55 12.35 17.37 -6.21
C PRO A 55 10.86 17.26 -5.87
N ASP A 56 10.37 18.18 -5.05
CA ASP A 56 8.95 18.31 -4.75
C ASP A 56 8.12 18.47 -6.03
N ALA A 57 6.94 17.85 -6.04
CA ALA A 57 5.99 17.89 -7.15
C ALA A 57 6.58 17.46 -8.52
N THR A 58 7.53 16.51 -8.52
CA THR A 58 8.12 15.95 -9.74
C THR A 58 7.14 15.07 -10.51
N PHE A 59 6.26 14.34 -9.82
CA PHE A 59 5.36 13.37 -10.44
C PHE A 59 3.90 13.76 -10.30
N ASP A 60 3.13 13.67 -11.38
CA ASP A 60 1.67 13.83 -11.30
C ASP A 60 1.02 12.66 -10.57
N LEU A 61 1.54 11.45 -10.75
CA LEU A 61 1.00 10.19 -10.23
C LEU A 61 2.09 9.33 -9.59
N VAL A 62 1.79 8.74 -8.43
CA VAL A 62 2.64 7.72 -7.81
C VAL A 62 1.84 6.45 -7.59
N LEU A 63 2.42 5.32 -8.01
CA LEU A 63 1.84 3.99 -7.92
C LEU A 63 2.71 3.12 -7.02
N GLU A 64 2.10 2.41 -6.08
CA GLU A 64 2.76 1.27 -5.44
C GLU A 64 1.83 0.07 -5.35
N LYS A 65 2.41 -1.12 -5.49
CA LYS A 65 1.68 -2.39 -5.44
C LYS A 65 2.48 -3.38 -4.62
N GLY A 66 1.98 -3.73 -3.44
CA GLY A 66 2.60 -4.70 -2.54
C GLY A 66 3.87 -4.20 -1.83
N THR A 67 4.31 -2.96 -2.06
CA THR A 67 5.55 -2.45 -1.45
C THR A 67 5.34 -2.10 0.03
N LEU A 68 4.20 -1.50 0.37
CA LEU A 68 3.91 -1.12 1.76
C LEU A 68 3.67 -2.33 2.66
N ASP A 69 3.21 -3.46 2.10
CA ASP A 69 3.08 -4.72 2.82
C ASP A 69 4.42 -5.22 3.38
N VAL A 70 5.53 -4.95 2.66
CA VAL A 70 6.89 -5.30 3.12
C VAL A 70 7.27 -4.53 4.40
N LEU A 71 6.73 -3.34 4.62
CA LEU A 71 6.99 -2.55 5.83
C LEU A 71 6.30 -3.15 7.07
N MET A 72 5.37 -4.08 6.87
CA MET A 72 4.58 -4.71 7.94
C MET A 72 4.90 -6.21 8.07
N VAL A 73 5.97 -6.71 7.43
CA VAL A 73 6.28 -8.15 7.42
C VAL A 73 6.65 -8.71 8.79
N GLU A 74 7.14 -7.86 9.69
CA GLU A 74 7.53 -8.23 11.05
C GLU A 74 6.36 -8.14 12.05
N GLU A 75 5.20 -7.65 11.62
CA GLU A 75 4.02 -7.53 12.49
C GLU A 75 3.41 -8.89 12.78
N THR A 76 3.26 -9.20 14.07
CA THR A 76 2.66 -10.45 14.54
C THR A 76 1.16 -10.31 14.85
N ASP A 77 0.71 -9.10 15.16
CA ASP A 77 -0.70 -8.77 15.43
C ASP A 77 -1.27 -7.90 14.30
N PRO A 78 -2.24 -8.39 13.51
CA PRO A 78 -2.83 -7.62 12.41
C PRO A 78 -3.70 -6.44 12.88
N TRP A 79 -4.04 -6.38 14.17
CA TRP A 79 -4.89 -5.33 14.75
C TRP A 79 -4.10 -4.29 15.55
N ASN A 80 -2.80 -4.52 15.76
CA ASN A 80 -1.98 -3.64 16.57
C ASN A 80 -0.60 -3.50 15.93
N VAL A 81 -0.48 -2.52 15.03
CA VAL A 81 0.75 -2.25 14.29
C VAL A 81 1.81 -1.64 15.21
N SER A 82 3.02 -2.16 15.17
CA SER A 82 4.13 -1.68 16.00
C SER A 82 4.44 -0.20 15.73
N PRO A 83 4.99 0.52 16.72
CA PRO A 83 5.46 1.89 16.52
C PRO A 83 6.49 2.03 15.39
N GLN A 84 7.30 0.99 15.16
CA GLN A 84 8.33 0.98 14.12
C GLN A 84 7.73 0.87 12.71
N ALA A 85 6.78 -0.05 12.50
CA ALA A 85 6.08 -0.16 11.23
C ALA A 85 5.23 1.09 10.95
N THR A 86 4.54 1.60 11.98
CA THR A 86 3.81 2.87 11.93
C THR A 86 4.72 4.04 11.50
N ALA A 87 5.87 4.21 12.14
CA ALA A 87 6.81 5.26 11.78
C ALA A 87 7.38 5.09 10.37
N SER A 88 7.65 3.85 9.94
CA SER A 88 8.12 3.55 8.59
C SER A 88 7.05 3.86 7.54
N MET A 89 5.80 3.49 7.80
CA MET A 89 4.66 3.83 6.94
C MET A 89 4.53 5.35 6.82
N HIS A 90 4.42 6.06 7.94
CA HIS A 90 4.33 7.53 7.93
C HIS A 90 5.48 8.20 7.18
N ARG A 91 6.70 7.68 7.31
CA ARG A 91 7.85 8.19 6.58
C ARG A 91 7.69 8.04 5.07
N VAL A 92 7.33 6.86 4.59
CA VAL A 92 7.07 6.65 3.15
C VAL A 92 5.95 7.56 2.66
N LEU A 93 4.86 7.67 3.43
CA LEU A 93 3.76 8.55 3.06
C LEU A 93 4.21 10.01 2.96
N ALA A 94 5.04 10.49 3.88
CA ALA A 94 5.58 11.84 3.84
C ALA A 94 6.45 12.09 2.60
N GLU A 95 7.35 11.16 2.27
CA GLU A 95 8.22 11.26 1.08
C GLU A 95 7.41 11.31 -0.21
N VAL A 96 6.45 10.39 -0.37
CA VAL A 96 5.56 10.39 -1.53
C VAL A 96 4.72 11.68 -1.51
N TRP A 97 4.28 12.15 -0.33
CA TRP A 97 3.46 13.35 -0.18
C TRP A 97 4.15 14.61 -0.71
N VAL A 98 5.45 14.71 -0.45
CA VAL A 98 6.31 15.81 -0.88
C VAL A 98 6.65 15.69 -2.38
N GLY A 99 7.06 14.51 -2.83
CA GLY A 99 7.43 14.25 -4.23
C GLY A 99 6.26 14.31 -5.23
N GLY A 100 5.03 14.12 -4.79
CA GLY A 100 3.82 14.09 -5.62
C GLY A 100 3.16 15.46 -5.87
N GLY A 101 2.78 15.69 -7.14
CA GLY A 101 1.97 16.80 -7.65
C GLY A 101 0.47 16.66 -7.38
N ARG A 102 -0.35 17.39 -8.13
CA ARG A 102 -1.83 17.37 -8.01
C ARG A 102 -2.39 16.13 -8.72
N GLY A 103 -2.96 15.20 -7.95
CA GLY A 103 -3.73 14.06 -8.50
C GLY A 103 -3.13 12.71 -8.13
N TRP A 104 -3.46 12.21 -6.95
CA TRP A 104 -2.95 10.92 -6.47
C TRP A 104 -3.87 9.76 -6.88
N THR A 105 -3.32 8.55 -7.16
CA THR A 105 -3.92 7.19 -7.12
C THR A 105 -2.91 6.14 -7.65
N PRO A 106 -2.86 4.83 -7.28
CA PRO A 106 -3.30 4.13 -6.06
C PRO A 106 -2.17 3.41 -5.27
N CYS A 107 -2.50 3.07 -4.02
CA CYS A 107 -1.85 2.00 -3.27
C CYS A 107 -2.62 0.69 -3.50
N LEU A 108 -1.97 -0.37 -3.99
CA LEU A 108 -2.52 -1.73 -3.98
C LEU A 108 -2.00 -2.45 -2.75
N PHE A 109 -2.88 -2.70 -1.79
CA PHE A 109 -2.60 -3.55 -0.63
C PHE A 109 -3.04 -4.98 -0.88
N TRP A 110 -2.26 -5.91 -0.35
CA TRP A 110 -2.68 -7.29 -0.11
C TRP A 110 -2.77 -7.55 1.40
N GLY A 111 -3.97 -7.73 1.92
CA GLY A 111 -4.17 -8.19 3.29
C GLY A 111 -5.41 -7.64 3.97
N GLY A 112 -6.25 -8.54 4.47
CA GLY A 112 -7.43 -8.20 5.25
C GLY A 112 -7.12 -7.23 6.41
N GLY A 113 -7.96 -6.20 6.55
CA GLY A 113 -8.03 -5.34 7.74
C GLY A 113 -6.93 -4.28 7.94
N ARG A 114 -5.66 -4.62 7.67
CA ARG A 114 -4.46 -3.89 8.13
C ARG A 114 -4.28 -2.44 7.62
N GLY A 115 -4.86 -2.10 6.46
CA GLY A 115 -4.74 -0.76 5.88
C GLY A 115 -5.67 0.29 6.52
N LYS A 116 -6.68 -0.11 7.29
CA LYS A 116 -7.73 0.82 7.73
C LYS A 116 -7.20 1.91 8.67
N GLU A 117 -6.11 1.64 9.40
CA GLU A 117 -5.47 2.56 10.37
C GLU A 117 -4.77 3.75 9.74
N PHE A 118 -4.22 3.57 8.54
CA PHE A 118 -3.45 4.61 7.86
C PHE A 118 -4.27 5.36 6.82
N TRP A 119 -5.38 4.77 6.35
CA TRP A 119 -6.10 5.22 5.17
C TRP A 119 -7.56 5.50 5.50
N GLY A 120 -7.86 6.75 5.83
CA GLY A 120 -9.21 7.28 5.76
C GLY A 120 -9.54 7.74 4.34
N ALA A 121 -9.39 6.90 3.31
CA ALA A 121 -9.98 7.12 1.98
C ALA A 121 -9.64 5.94 1.07
N GLY A 122 -10.62 5.07 0.83
CA GLY A 122 -10.47 3.98 -0.12
C GLY A 122 -11.80 3.48 -0.62
N ARG A 123 -12.05 3.67 -1.92
CA ARG A 123 -12.98 2.78 -2.63
C ARG A 123 -12.26 1.46 -2.86
N GLY A 124 -12.38 0.55 -1.91
CA GLY A 124 -11.89 -0.81 -2.08
C GLY A 124 -12.67 -1.49 -3.21
N CYS A 125 -12.06 -1.65 -4.38
CA CYS A 125 -12.53 -2.60 -5.37
C CYS A 125 -11.77 -3.91 -5.18
N VAL A 126 -12.52 -5.01 -5.05
CA VAL A 126 -11.94 -6.35 -5.06
C VAL A 126 -11.72 -6.73 -6.51
N TRP A 127 -10.47 -6.99 -6.88
CA TRP A 127 -10.11 -7.50 -8.20
C TRP A 127 -9.27 -8.77 -8.03
N GLY A 128 -9.33 -9.70 -8.99
CA GLY A 128 -8.64 -10.99 -8.94
C GLY A 128 -9.54 -12.14 -8.48
N GLY A 129 -9.40 -13.32 -9.11
CA GLY A 129 -10.24 -14.49 -8.81
C GLY A 129 -9.87 -15.22 -7.51
N THR A 130 -8.58 -15.28 -7.18
CA THR A 130 -8.05 -16.01 -6.00
C THR A 130 -7.50 -15.12 -4.90
N PHE A 131 -7.22 -13.85 -5.20
CA PHE A 131 -6.68 -12.89 -4.25
C PHE A 131 -7.59 -11.68 -4.18
N HIS A 132 -8.01 -11.31 -2.97
CA HIS A 132 -8.77 -10.09 -2.75
C HIS A 132 -7.80 -8.91 -2.63
N TYR A 133 -7.57 -8.20 -3.73
CA TYR A 133 -6.82 -6.95 -3.70
C TYR A 133 -7.68 -5.79 -3.22
N PHE A 134 -7.06 -4.82 -2.55
CA PHE A 134 -7.69 -3.56 -2.18
C PHE A 134 -6.98 -2.41 -2.89
N LEU A 135 -7.78 -1.53 -3.51
CA LEU A 135 -7.32 -0.31 -4.16
C LEU A 135 -7.60 0.90 -3.27
N TYR A 136 -6.57 1.66 -2.94
CA TYR A 136 -6.71 2.91 -2.20
C TYR A 136 -6.37 4.10 -3.09
N ILE A 137 -7.20 5.14 -3.01
CA ILE A 137 -7.06 6.34 -3.83
C ILE A 137 -6.96 7.54 -2.90
N MET A 138 -5.75 8.09 -2.78
CA MET A 138 -5.54 9.38 -2.11
C MET A 138 -5.67 10.52 -3.10
N ARG A 139 -5.92 11.76 -2.65
CA ARG A 139 -5.89 12.98 -3.47
C ARG A 139 -5.35 14.16 -2.68
N LYS A 140 -4.14 14.64 -3.01
CA LYS A 140 -3.54 15.81 -2.37
C LYS A 140 -4.41 17.07 -2.56
N GLY A 141 -4.68 17.76 -1.46
CA GLY A 141 -5.49 19.00 -1.44
C GLY A 141 -7.00 18.78 -1.39
N GLN A 142 -7.49 17.54 -1.36
CA GLN A 142 -8.88 17.24 -1.04
C GLN A 142 -9.00 16.83 0.43
N PRO A 143 -10.02 17.30 1.17
CA PRO A 143 -10.30 16.77 2.50
C PRO A 143 -10.69 15.29 2.38
N LEU A 144 -10.38 14.53 3.43
CA LEU A 144 -10.90 13.19 3.57
C LEU A 144 -12.43 13.25 3.76
N ASP A 145 -13.13 12.23 3.28
CA ASP A 145 -14.58 12.14 3.46
C ASP A 145 -14.92 11.96 4.97
N ALA A 146 -16.12 12.36 5.38
CA ALA A 146 -16.56 12.26 6.77
C ALA A 146 -16.41 10.84 7.41
N PRO A 147 -16.82 9.72 6.75
CA PRO A 147 -16.67 8.38 7.33
C PRO A 147 -15.22 7.98 7.56
N ASP A 148 -14.37 8.46 6.67
CA ASP A 148 -12.94 8.21 6.61
C ASP A 148 -12.16 8.99 7.68
N LEU A 149 -12.52 10.27 7.86
CA LEU A 149 -12.06 11.07 9.00
C LEU A 149 -12.49 10.44 10.33
N ALA A 150 -13.73 9.94 10.41
CA ALA A 150 -14.22 9.27 11.61
C ALA A 150 -13.47 7.96 11.87
N LEU A 151 -13.14 7.20 10.82
CA LEU A 151 -12.31 6.00 10.92
C LEU A 151 -10.91 6.33 11.46
N GLY A 152 -10.21 7.28 10.87
CA GLY A 152 -8.89 7.69 11.34
C GLY A 152 -8.91 8.16 12.80
N ARG A 153 -9.92 8.95 13.20
CA ARG A 153 -10.08 9.38 14.60
C ARG A 153 -10.28 8.21 15.57
N ARG A 154 -11.02 7.17 15.17
CA ARG A 154 -11.22 5.97 16.02
C ARG A 154 -9.96 5.14 16.16
N LEU A 155 -9.17 5.01 15.09
CA LEU A 155 -7.97 4.18 15.09
C LEU A 155 -6.81 4.80 15.87
N HIS A 156 -6.82 6.13 16.04
CA HIS A 156 -5.91 6.82 16.95
C HIS A 156 -6.38 6.84 18.42
N GLN A 157 -7.53 6.25 18.76
CA GLN A 157 -7.93 6.10 20.15
C GLN A 157 -7.25 4.87 20.75
N PRO A 158 -6.74 4.93 22.00
CA PRO A 158 -6.24 3.74 22.67
C PRO A 158 -7.35 2.68 22.75
N PRO A 159 -7.02 1.38 22.64
CA PRO A 159 -8.01 0.33 22.76
C PRO A 159 -8.76 0.49 24.09
N PRO A 160 -10.08 0.25 24.11
CA PRO A 160 -10.83 0.31 25.35
C PRO A 160 -10.21 -0.66 26.36
N PRO A 161 -10.20 -0.34 27.65
CA PRO A 161 -9.70 -1.24 28.67
C PRO A 161 -10.39 -2.60 28.53
N LEU A 162 -9.61 -3.67 28.54
CA LEU A 162 -10.12 -5.04 28.45
C LEU A 162 -11.17 -5.23 29.54
N VAL A 163 -12.44 -5.31 29.14
CA VAL A 163 -13.50 -5.77 30.04
C VAL A 163 -13.16 -7.23 30.34
N PRO A 164 -13.04 -7.63 31.62
CA PRO A 164 -12.86 -9.04 31.94
C PRO A 164 -14.02 -9.82 31.33
N LEU A 165 -13.72 -10.62 30.31
CA LEU A 165 -14.70 -11.54 29.76
C LEU A 165 -15.12 -12.48 30.89
N ALA A 166 -16.40 -12.48 31.23
CA ALA A 166 -16.96 -13.61 31.95
C ALA A 166 -16.60 -14.87 31.13
N PRO A 167 -16.18 -15.97 31.76
CA PRO A 167 -15.81 -17.17 31.02
C PRO A 167 -16.99 -17.58 30.14
N ALA A 168 -16.83 -17.38 28.84
CA ALA A 168 -17.76 -17.89 27.85
C ALA A 168 -17.63 -19.41 27.90
N ALA A 169 -18.78 -20.10 27.93
CA ALA A 169 -18.79 -21.53 27.66
C ALA A 169 -18.11 -21.74 26.29
N LEU A 170 -17.07 -22.57 26.26
CA LEU A 170 -16.44 -23.02 25.03
C LEU A 170 -17.45 -23.90 24.31
N ASP A 171 -18.18 -23.33 23.34
CA ASP A 171 -18.79 -24.14 22.28
C ASP A 171 -17.69 -24.35 21.22
N ASP A 172 -17.20 -25.58 21.22
CA ASP A 172 -16.04 -26.07 20.47
C ASP A 172 -16.43 -26.44 19.01
N ASP A 173 -17.11 -25.53 18.31
CA ASP A 173 -17.47 -25.70 16.89
C ASP A 173 -16.53 -24.85 16.01
N GLU A 174 -15.24 -25.22 16.01
CA GLU A 174 -14.27 -24.76 14.99
C GLU A 174 -14.50 -25.52 13.67
N ASP A 175 -15.58 -25.20 12.97
CA ASP A 175 -15.86 -25.77 11.64
C ASP A 175 -15.94 -24.68 10.55
N TYR A 176 -14.91 -23.83 10.50
CA TYR A 176 -14.76 -22.80 9.45
C TYR A 176 -14.30 -23.36 8.10
N LEU A 177 -13.96 -24.65 8.01
CA LEU A 177 -13.45 -25.28 6.79
C LEU A 177 -14.54 -25.82 5.84
N PHE A 178 -15.79 -26.00 6.29
CA PHE A 178 -16.87 -26.55 5.45
C PHE A 178 -17.90 -25.52 4.95
N ALA A 179 -17.73 -24.23 5.23
CA ALA A 179 -18.62 -23.18 4.73
C ALA A 179 -18.30 -22.72 3.29
N ILE A 180 -17.31 -23.33 2.62
CA ILE A 180 -17.06 -23.11 1.20
C ILE A 180 -17.96 -24.07 0.41
N GLN A 181 -19.10 -23.57 -0.05
CA GLN A 181 -19.87 -24.25 -1.09
C GLN A 181 -19.09 -24.19 -2.41
N LEU A 182 -18.71 -25.36 -2.93
CA LEU A 182 -18.24 -25.56 -4.31
C LEU A 182 -19.40 -25.40 -5.30
#